data_AF-A0A835LHT6-F1
#
_entry.id   AF-A0A835LHT6-F1
#
_cell.length_a   1.000
_cell.length_b   1.000
_cell.length_c   1.000
_cell.angle_alpha   90.00
_cell.angle_beta   90.00
_cell.angle_gamma   90.00
#
_symmetry.space_group_name_H-M   'P 1'
#
loop_
_entity.id
_entity.type
_entity.pdbx_description
1 polymer ?
#
loop_
_entity_poly.entity_id
_entity_poly.type
_entity_poly.pdbx_seq_one_letter_code
_entity_poly.pdbx_strand_id
1 'polypeptide(L)'
;MGVNMASYDAAVHNGKLLVTEGWLWRFFFSPRGQVYDPRLNCWETMSANLREGWTGLSAVVDGHLFVVSEHERMKLKVYDVKTDSWEVVVGSPVPE
;
A
#
# COMPACT_ATOMS: atom_id res chain seq x y z
N MET A 1 -13.50 8.47 -17.76
CA MET A 1 -12.18 8.07 -18.29
C MET A 1 -11.56 7.14 -17.27
N GLY A 2 -11.45 5.84 -17.58
CA GLY A 2 -10.79 4.88 -16.70
C GLY A 2 -9.29 5.12 -16.72
N VAL A 3 -8.68 5.30 -15.55
CA VAL A 3 -7.23 5.43 -15.43
C VAL A 3 -6.64 4.04 -15.65
N ASN A 4 -5.89 3.86 -16.74
CA ASN A 4 -5.19 2.61 -17.01
C ASN A 4 -3.96 2.55 -16.08
N MET A 5 -3.96 1.60 -15.15
CA MET A 5 -2.96 1.45 -14.09
C MET A 5 -2.36 0.05 -14.17
N ALA A 6 -1.03 -0.06 -14.26
CA ALA A 6 -0.37 -1.35 -14.15
C ALA A 6 -0.34 -1.73 -12.67
N SER A 7 -1.25 -2.60 -12.24
CA SER A 7 -1.29 -3.05 -10.84
C SER A 7 -0.01 -3.81 -10.52
N TYR A 8 0.66 -3.38 -9.45
CA TYR A 8 1.86 -4.01 -8.91
C TYR A 8 1.52 -4.86 -7.68
N ASP A 9 0.66 -4.32 -6.81
CA ASP A 9 0.17 -5.04 -5.64
C ASP A 9 -1.29 -4.66 -5.34
N ALA A 10 -1.98 -5.52 -4.59
CA ALA A 10 -3.34 -5.30 -4.13
C ALA A 10 -3.59 -5.97 -2.78
N ALA A 11 -4.34 -5.29 -1.91
CA ALA A 11 -4.73 -5.82 -0.60
C ALA A 11 -6.17 -5.43 -0.24
N VAL A 12 -6.80 -6.24 0.62
CA VAL A 12 -8.14 -5.95 1.14
C VAL A 12 -8.01 -5.50 2.60
N HIS A 13 -8.30 -4.22 2.86
CA HIS A 13 -8.20 -3.63 4.19
C HIS A 13 -9.48 -2.85 4.51
N ASN A 14 -10.04 -3.07 5.71
CA ASN A 14 -11.31 -2.49 6.16
C ASN A 14 -12.48 -2.68 5.16
N GLY A 15 -12.52 -3.82 4.47
CA GLY A 15 -13.58 -4.15 3.51
C GLY A 15 -13.52 -3.38 2.18
N LYS A 16 -12.44 -2.63 1.93
CA LYS A 16 -12.16 -1.98 0.65
C LYS A 16 -10.99 -2.70 -0.04
N LEU A 17 -10.99 -2.70 -1.37
CA LEU A 17 -9.89 -3.23 -2.18
C LEU A 17 -8.93 -2.09 -2.51
N LEU A 18 -7.69 -2.20 -2.05
CA LEU A 18 -6.64 -1.23 -2.29
C LEU A 18 -5.76 -1.79 -3.41
N VAL A 19 -5.47 -0.96 -4.42
CA VAL A 19 -4.61 -1.33 -5.54
C VAL A 19 -3.57 -0.24 -5.71
N THR A 20 -2.30 -0.64 -5.79
CA THR A 20 -1.19 0.28 -6.03
C THR A 20 -0.56 0.00 -7.39
N GLU A 21 -0.15 1.08 -8.03
CA GLU A 21 0.82 1.02 -9.11
C GLU A 21 2.22 0.88 -8.53
N GLY A 22 3.04 0.08 -9.19
CA GLY A 22 4.40 -0.17 -8.73
C GLY A 22 5.23 1.09 -8.77
N TRP A 23 6.22 1.15 -7.90
CA TRP A 23 7.25 2.18 -7.97
C TRP A 23 8.07 1.96 -9.26
N LEU A 24 7.72 2.68 -10.33
CA LEU A 24 8.58 2.74 -11.51
C LEU A 24 9.82 3.56 -11.14
N TRP A 25 10.93 2.88 -10.88
CA TRP A 25 12.16 3.52 -10.47
C TRP A 25 12.72 4.44 -11.59
N ARG A 26 13.27 5.59 -11.13
CA ARG A 26 13.92 6.72 -11.85
C ARG A 26 12.98 7.75 -12.49
N PHE A 27 12.42 8.61 -11.61
CA PHE A 27 11.88 9.95 -11.90
C PHE A 27 10.60 9.85 -12.76
N PHE A 28 9.40 10.16 -12.26
CA PHE A 28 8.81 11.49 -12.41
C PHE A 28 7.49 11.67 -11.60
N PHE A 29 6.95 10.64 -10.93
CA PHE A 29 5.63 10.73 -10.27
C PHE A 29 5.52 9.87 -9.00
N SER A 30 4.77 10.35 -7.99
CA SER A 30 4.33 9.50 -6.86
C SER A 30 3.51 8.32 -7.40
N PRO A 31 3.64 7.11 -6.81
CA PRO A 31 2.88 5.95 -7.24
C PRO A 31 1.38 6.26 -7.19
N ARG A 32 0.63 5.82 -8.21
CA ARG A 32 -0.83 5.92 -8.18
C ARG A 32 -1.37 4.83 -7.26
N GLY A 33 -2.38 5.18 -6.48
CA GLY A 33 -3.11 4.23 -5.65
C GLY A 33 -4.60 4.49 -5.83
N GLN A 34 -5.38 3.41 -5.90
CA GLN A 34 -6.84 3.45 -6.00
C GLN A 34 -7.45 2.55 -4.94
N VAL A 35 -8.57 2.99 -4.39
CA VAL A 35 -9.35 2.26 -3.38
C VAL A 35 -10.73 2.01 -3.96
N TYR A 36 -11.11 0.75 -4.07
CA TYR A 36 -12.44 0.35 -4.50
C TYR A 36 -13.33 0.11 -3.29
N ASP A 37 -14.45 0.82 -3.24
CA ASP A 37 -15.53 0.59 -2.28
C ASP A 37 -16.60 -0.31 -2.92
N PRO A 38 -16.75 -1.57 -2.49
CA PRO A 38 -17.73 -2.49 -3.06
C PRO A 38 -19.18 -2.11 -2.72
N ARG A 39 -19.44 -1.29 -1.69
CA ARG A 39 -20.79 -0.84 -1.32
C ARG A 39 -21.29 0.26 -2.25
N LEU A 40 -20.39 1.13 -2.66
CA LEU A 40 -20.68 2.23 -3.57
C LEU A 40 -20.38 1.88 -5.04
N ASN A 41 -19.71 0.75 -5.28
CA ASN A 41 -19.26 0.30 -6.60
C ASN A 41 -18.47 1.41 -7.32
N CYS A 42 -17.55 2.04 -6.60
CA CYS A 42 -16.75 3.15 -7.10
C CYS A 42 -15.29 3.03 -6.70
N TRP A 43 -14.44 3.67 -7.50
CA TRP A 43 -13.02 3.83 -7.22
C TRP A 43 -12.77 5.24 -6.69
N GLU A 44 -11.97 5.32 -5.64
CA GLU A 44 -11.52 6.54 -4.99
C GLU A 44 -10.00 6.63 -5.05
N THR A 45 -9.47 7.85 -5.10
CA THR A 45 -8.02 8.06 -5.04
C THR A 45 -7.51 7.72 -3.64
N MET A 46 -6.50 6.86 -3.58
CA MET A 46 -5.82 6.50 -2.34
C MET A 46 -5.10 7.72 -1.73
N SER A 47 -5.05 7.80 -0.39
CA SER A 47 -4.30 8.87 0.29
C SER A 47 -2.83 8.88 -0.13
N ALA A 48 -2.21 10.06 -0.06
CA ALA A 48 -0.83 10.24 -0.49
C ALA A 48 0.15 9.43 0.36
N ASN A 49 -0.02 9.45 1.69
CA ASN A 49 0.88 8.73 2.58
C ASN A 49 0.74 7.21 2.44
N LEU A 50 -0.49 6.70 2.28
CA LEU A 50 -0.74 5.28 2.08
C LEU A 50 -0.04 4.76 0.80
N ARG A 51 -0.22 5.44 -0.34
CA ARG A 51 0.42 5.01 -1.60
C ARG A 51 1.93 5.24 -1.62
N GLU A 52 2.44 6.32 -1.02
CA GLU A 52 3.87 6.62 -1.01
C GLU A 52 4.66 5.69 -0.10
N GLY A 53 4.08 5.27 1.02
CA GLY A 53 4.70 4.29 1.91
C GLY A 53 4.47 2.83 1.53
N TRP A 54 3.71 2.53 0.49
CA TRP A 54 3.56 1.16 -0.02
C TRP A 54 4.76 0.76 -0.89
N THR A 55 5.86 0.39 -0.23
CA THR A 55 7.19 0.22 -0.83
C THR A 55 7.60 -1.24 -1.04
N GLY A 56 6.64 -2.13 -1.31
CA GLY A 56 6.88 -3.55 -1.56
C GLY A 56 5.61 -4.39 -1.48
N LEU A 57 5.77 -5.69 -1.28
CA LEU A 57 4.66 -6.64 -1.15
C LEU A 57 3.89 -6.41 0.15
N SER A 58 2.56 -6.45 0.05
CA SER A 58 1.67 -6.27 1.19
C SER A 58 0.96 -7.55 1.63
N ALA A 59 0.55 -7.55 2.89
CA ALA A 59 -0.36 -8.55 3.46
C ALA A 59 -1.22 -7.91 4.53
N VAL A 60 -2.44 -8.40 4.71
CA VAL A 60 -3.32 -7.96 5.80
C VAL A 60 -3.40 -9.06 6.84
N VAL A 61 -3.01 -8.72 8.07
CA VAL A 61 -2.98 -9.64 9.21
C VAL A 61 -3.72 -8.99 10.37
N ASP A 62 -4.71 -9.69 10.92
CA ASP A 62 -5.56 -9.19 12.00
C ASP A 62 -6.15 -7.79 11.72
N GLY A 63 -6.59 -7.59 10.47
CA GLY A 63 -7.14 -6.31 10.03
C GLY A 63 -6.11 -5.19 9.84
N HIS A 64 -4.83 -5.40 10.07
CA HIS A 64 -3.77 -4.41 9.85
C HIS A 64 -3.05 -4.66 8.52
N LEU A 65 -2.78 -3.60 7.76
CA LEU A 65 -2.05 -3.68 6.51
C LEU A 65 -0.55 -3.59 6.78
N PHE A 66 0.17 -4.63 6.37
CA PHE A 66 1.62 -4.73 6.45
C PHE A 66 2.25 -4.67 5.07
N VAL A 67 3.46 -4.13 5.00
CA VAL A 67 4.30 -4.14 3.80
C VAL A 67 5.72 -4.57 4.18
N VAL A 68 6.28 -5.48 3.39
CA VAL A 68 7.72 -5.79 3.44
C VAL A 68 8.44 -4.83 2.51
N SER A 69 9.19 -3.89 3.10
CA SER A 69 9.81 -2.79 2.36
C SER A 69 11.05 -3.25 1.59
N GLU A 70 11.01 -3.16 0.26
CA GLU A 70 12.16 -3.45 -0.60
C GLU A 70 13.28 -2.40 -0.43
N HIS A 71 12.94 -1.20 0.04
CA HIS A 71 13.86 -0.06 0.16
C HIS A 71 14.56 0.01 1.53
N GLU A 72 13.99 -0.60 2.57
CA GLU A 72 14.44 -0.44 3.96
C GLU A 72 15.03 -1.73 4.53
N ARG A 73 15.84 -2.45 3.75
CA ARG A 73 16.43 -3.75 4.15
C ARG A 73 15.38 -4.79 4.55
N MET A 74 14.29 -4.91 3.78
CA MET A 74 13.21 -5.87 4.05
C MET A 74 12.57 -5.71 5.43
N LYS A 75 12.58 -4.47 5.97
CA LYS A 75 11.85 -4.15 7.19
C LYS A 75 10.35 -4.27 6.96
N LEU A 76 9.68 -4.82 7.96
CA LEU A 76 8.23 -4.88 8.01
C LEU A 76 7.68 -3.53 8.48
N LYS A 77 6.73 -2.98 7.75
CA LYS A 77 5.99 -1.78 8.13
C LYS A 77 4.52 -2.10 8.29
N VAL A 78 3.85 -1.38 9.17
CA VAL A 78 2.41 -1.44 9.38
C VAL A 78 1.81 -0.08 9.09
N TYR A 79 0.64 -0.05 8.44
CA TYR A 79 -0.08 1.18 8.18
C TYR A 79 -1.05 1.50 9.32
N ASP A 80 -0.93 2.71 9.88
CA ASP A 80 -1.89 3.27 10.82
C ASP A 80 -2.90 4.16 10.10
N VAL A 81 -4.14 3.68 10.05
CA VAL A 81 -5.27 4.36 9.43
C VAL A 81 -5.61 5.68 10.12
N LYS A 82 -5.38 5.80 11.44
CA LYS A 82 -5.77 6.99 12.21
C LYS A 82 -4.87 8.17 11.89
N THR A 83 -3.58 7.90 11.67
CA THR A 83 -2.56 8.91 11.41
C THR A 83 -2.22 9.03 9.93
N ASP A 84 -2.77 8.15 9.07
CA ASP A 84 -2.41 8.03 7.65
C ASP A 84 -0.89 7.93 7.49
N SER A 85 -0.28 7.00 8.24
CA SER A 85 1.18 6.88 8.31
C SER A 85 1.64 5.43 8.36
N TRP A 86 2.92 5.22 8.05
CA TRP A 86 3.57 3.92 8.10
C TRP A 86 4.55 3.87 9.26
N GLU A 87 4.40 2.87 10.11
CA GLU A 87 5.29 2.63 11.23
C GLU A 87 6.14 1.38 10.97
N VAL A 88 7.42 1.45 11.31
CA VAL A 88 8.31 0.28 11.26
C VAL A 88 7.98 -0.62 12.44
N VAL A 89 7.68 -1.89 12.15
CA VAL A 89 7.46 -2.89 13.20
C VAL A 89 8.79 -3.14 13.91
N VAL A 90 8.82 -2.90 15.23
CA VAL A 90 10.00 -3.14 16.05
C VAL A 90 10.17 -4.65 16.23
N GLY A 91 11.26 -5.21 15.72
CA GLY A 91 11.53 -6.64 15.82
C GLY A 91 12.66 -7.11 14.91
N SER A 92 12.81 -8.43 14.84
CA SER A 92 13.70 -9.05 13.86
C SER A 92 13.22 -8.73 12.43
N PRO A 93 14.12 -8.49 11.47
CA PRO A 93 13.74 -8.37 10.06
C PRO A 93 13.03 -9.64 9.58
N VAL A 94 12.33 -9.52 8.45
CA VAL A 94 11.74 -10.67 7.77
C VAL A 94 12.87 -11.68 7.46
N PRO A 95 12.71 -12.98 7.78
CA PRO A 95 13.72 -13.99 7.46
C PRO A 95 14.03 -14.02 5.96
N GLU A 96 15.30 -14.26 5.61
CA GLU A 96 15.75 -14.52 4.23
C GLU A 96 15.27 -15.87 3.70
#